data_AF-A0AAJ2ULW8-F1
#
_entry.id   AF-A0AAJ2ULW8-F1
#
_cell.length_a   1.000
_cell.length_b   1.000
_cell.length_c   1.000
_cell.angle_alpha   90.00
_cell.angle_beta   90.00
_cell.angle_gamma   90.00
#
_symmetry.space_group_name_H-M   'P 1'
#
loop_
_entity.id
_entity.type
_entity.pdbx_description
1 polymer ?
#
loop_
_entity_poly.entity_id
_entity_poly.type
_entity_poly.pdbx_seq_one_letter_code
_entity_poly.pdbx_strand_id
1 'polypeptide(L)'
;MGDSYTADIAGHPACDVLLAAWRSTGTGQRQALAGGIGVPAPIALRCRYRMLLDPEAPSGPWNPDLTPEAWVRQLRLETEGDNALRAGSFSVALTAYRALLGEETGSKPQLPTVHAHIGLGTMARDRNDIEAAAGHFETAAAVAADSMYRFGRMQALVHWAYMTLWHHSAELALDQFREAAEIADALDDPVFQGNAQLGAAECAERLGDLDRMEQHGKAAYAMFSAVRSTQGRANAAQRLGGWLHRRGRHSEAWEWLDLALAAYQEVRPLSALLPPPLVSALVASGPLDLLIVPAGELWRVPWGALPLGGGLLLGEVARFVVCPSLTIQRQLAARPRGTLCTDSPLDVDVWRSPLVKCHPLNLFQDRRWNLRRLSSAAEARGAICDGRELMVLTGHGRPRAETGHYLELDKDAWLLPGDLLGRRPPRRLALIACWGSAYPGRAPSDPISVATLALAGGSDEVLATVGELGDSVSATRYVEMVLDALPEHTMAAAVHQATRRFLARREHRSLPMHHWAPLIPIGTHRPPGGQQ
;
A
#
# COMPACT_ATOMS: atom_id res chain seq x y z
N MET A 1 -1.69 1.79 -12.61
CA MET A 1 -2.44 3.01 -12.27
C MET A 1 -3.55 2.60 -11.32
N GLY A 2 -3.69 3.27 -10.19
CA GLY A 2 -4.82 3.01 -9.30
C GLY A 2 -6.05 3.72 -9.87
N ASP A 3 -7.14 2.99 -10.07
CA ASP A 3 -8.43 3.56 -10.50
C ASP A 3 -9.13 4.39 -9.40
N SER A 4 -8.42 4.69 -8.30
CA SER A 4 -8.90 5.55 -7.21
C SER A 4 -8.75 7.02 -7.59
N TYR A 5 -9.89 7.70 -7.72
CA TYR A 5 -9.93 9.15 -7.90
C TYR A 5 -10.65 9.78 -6.70
N THR A 6 -9.92 10.50 -5.87
CA THR A 6 -10.42 11.03 -4.58
C THR A 6 -10.79 12.51 -4.62
N ALA A 7 -10.42 13.22 -5.69
CA ALA A 7 -10.89 14.59 -5.92
C ALA A 7 -12.32 14.58 -6.49
N ASP A 8 -12.98 15.74 -6.52
CA ASP A 8 -14.27 15.86 -7.21
C ASP A 8 -14.06 15.69 -8.72
N ILE A 9 -14.72 14.68 -9.31
CA ILE A 9 -14.58 14.33 -10.73
C ILE A 9 -15.13 15.41 -11.66
N ALA A 10 -16.02 16.26 -11.16
CA ALA A 10 -16.53 17.42 -11.89
C ALA A 10 -15.41 18.43 -12.23
N GLY A 11 -14.38 18.53 -11.39
CA GLY A 11 -13.25 19.44 -11.61
C GLY A 11 -12.17 18.90 -12.56
N HIS A 12 -12.34 17.69 -13.09
CA HIS A 12 -11.34 17.09 -13.98
C HIS A 12 -11.35 17.77 -15.37
N PRO A 13 -10.21 18.15 -15.96
CA PRO A 13 -10.16 18.88 -17.24
C PRO A 13 -10.87 18.18 -18.41
N ALA A 14 -10.93 16.86 -18.39
CA ALA A 14 -11.65 16.07 -19.40
C ALA A 14 -13.18 16.11 -19.27
N CYS A 15 -13.74 16.50 -18.12
CA CYS A 15 -15.18 16.38 -17.85
C CYS A 15 -16.01 17.18 -18.87
N ASP A 16 -15.70 18.47 -19.03
CA ASP A 16 -16.44 19.36 -19.93
C ASP A 16 -16.17 19.05 -21.42
N VAL A 17 -14.93 18.68 -21.75
CA VAL A 17 -14.55 18.31 -23.13
C VAL A 17 -15.31 17.06 -23.57
N LEU A 18 -15.39 16.04 -22.70
CA LEU A 18 -16.12 14.81 -22.99
C LEU A 18 -17.63 15.04 -23.07
N LEU A 19 -18.21 15.91 -22.22
CA LEU A 19 -19.62 16.29 -22.33
C LEU A 19 -19.92 17.02 -23.65
N ALA A 20 -19.05 17.95 -24.07
CA ALA A 20 -19.18 18.65 -25.33
C ALA A 20 -19.09 17.69 -26.53
N ALA A 21 -18.16 16.74 -26.48
CA ALA A 21 -18.05 15.68 -27.48
C ALA A 21 -19.28 14.77 -27.48
N TRP A 22 -19.80 14.40 -26.31
CA TRP A 22 -20.99 13.55 -26.18
C TRP A 22 -22.23 14.14 -26.84
N ARG A 23 -22.38 15.47 -26.78
CA ARG A 23 -23.51 16.21 -27.35
C ARG A 23 -23.36 16.54 -28.84
N SER A 24 -22.19 16.33 -29.43
CA SER A 24 -21.97 16.61 -30.84
C SER A 24 -22.64 15.55 -31.72
N THR A 25 -23.27 15.99 -32.80
CA THR A 25 -24.00 15.14 -33.76
C THR A 25 -23.10 14.56 -34.85
N GLY A 26 -21.90 15.12 -35.07
CA GLY A 26 -20.98 14.70 -36.13
C GLY A 26 -19.87 13.79 -35.63
N THR A 27 -19.74 12.57 -36.15
CA THR A 27 -18.71 11.60 -35.74
C THR A 27 -17.30 12.18 -35.78
N GLY A 28 -16.92 12.91 -36.85
CA GLY A 28 -15.60 13.55 -36.94
C GLY A 28 -15.37 14.65 -35.90
N GLN A 29 -16.41 15.42 -35.54
CA GLN A 29 -16.31 16.45 -34.49
C GLN A 29 -16.19 15.82 -33.10
N ARG A 30 -16.94 14.74 -32.82
CA ARG A 30 -16.81 13.97 -31.57
C ARG A 30 -15.39 13.44 -31.39
N GLN A 31 -14.86 12.79 -32.43
CA GLN A 31 -13.51 12.22 -32.42
C GLN A 31 -12.43 13.31 -32.31
N ALA A 32 -12.60 14.46 -32.97
CA ALA A 32 -11.66 15.57 -32.85
C ALA A 32 -11.62 16.16 -31.43
N LEU A 33 -12.79 16.34 -30.78
CA LEU A 33 -12.89 16.85 -29.42
C LEU A 33 -12.29 15.87 -28.40
N ALA A 34 -12.67 14.59 -28.49
CA ALA A 34 -12.16 13.57 -27.58
C ALA A 34 -10.68 13.24 -27.84
N GLY A 35 -10.25 13.16 -29.09
CA GLY A 35 -8.87 12.86 -29.47
C GLY A 35 -7.87 13.95 -29.08
N GLY A 36 -8.33 15.17 -28.84
CA GLY A 36 -7.51 16.28 -28.35
C GLY A 36 -7.10 16.18 -26.87
N ILE A 37 -7.68 15.24 -26.11
CA ILE A 37 -7.32 15.02 -24.70
C ILE A 37 -6.61 13.66 -24.52
N GLY A 38 -5.66 13.62 -23.59
CA GLY A 38 -5.03 12.37 -23.18
C GLY A 38 -6.04 11.44 -22.49
N VAL A 39 -5.77 10.14 -22.51
CA VAL A 39 -6.63 9.10 -21.89
C VAL A 39 -6.86 9.45 -20.41
N PRO A 40 -8.11 9.71 -19.97
CA PRO A 40 -8.39 10.03 -18.58
C PRO A 40 -8.03 8.86 -17.66
N ALA A 41 -7.38 9.14 -16.53
CA ALA A 41 -7.09 8.12 -15.54
C ALA A 41 -8.33 7.60 -14.79
N PRO A 42 -9.31 8.44 -14.37
CA PRO A 42 -10.52 7.96 -13.70
C PRO A 42 -11.35 7.08 -14.63
N ILE A 43 -11.73 5.89 -14.16
CA ILE A 43 -12.46 4.91 -14.98
C ILE A 43 -13.76 5.51 -15.54
N ALA A 44 -14.53 6.23 -14.74
CA ALA A 44 -15.78 6.86 -15.17
C ALA A 44 -15.63 7.80 -16.37
N LEU A 45 -14.52 8.54 -16.46
CA LEU A 45 -14.21 9.40 -17.61
C LEU A 45 -13.59 8.60 -18.76
N ARG A 46 -12.70 7.65 -18.47
CA ARG A 46 -12.08 6.76 -19.47
C ARG A 46 -13.14 5.96 -20.23
N CYS A 47 -14.16 5.46 -19.54
CA CYS A 47 -15.33 4.79 -20.09
C CYS A 47 -16.02 5.60 -21.19
N ARG A 48 -16.24 6.90 -20.92
CA ARG A 48 -16.89 7.84 -21.85
C ARG A 48 -15.95 8.23 -22.98
N TYR A 49 -14.67 8.45 -22.67
CA TYR A 49 -13.62 8.72 -23.65
C TYR A 49 -13.51 7.58 -24.69
N ARG A 50 -13.43 6.33 -24.24
CA ARG A 50 -13.33 5.16 -25.13
C ARG A 50 -14.59 4.95 -25.95
N MET A 51 -15.78 5.18 -25.38
CA MET A 51 -17.03 5.15 -26.16
C MET A 51 -17.05 6.20 -27.28
N LEU A 52 -16.55 7.41 -27.00
CA LEU A 52 -16.50 8.49 -28.00
C LEU A 52 -15.54 8.23 -29.15
N LEU A 53 -14.50 7.43 -28.91
CA LEU A 53 -13.48 7.09 -29.90
C LEU A 53 -13.64 5.70 -30.51
N ASP A 54 -14.63 4.92 -30.05
CA ASP A 54 -14.91 3.59 -30.57
C ASP A 54 -15.31 3.69 -32.06
N PRO A 55 -14.53 3.10 -32.97
CA PRO A 55 -14.79 3.18 -34.41
C PRO A 55 -16.07 2.45 -34.82
N GLU A 56 -16.56 1.54 -33.99
CA GLU A 56 -17.77 0.75 -34.23
C GLU A 56 -18.98 1.27 -33.44
N ALA A 57 -18.83 2.38 -32.70
CA ALA A 57 -19.93 2.95 -31.96
C ALA A 57 -20.99 3.57 -32.90
N PRO A 58 -22.29 3.45 -32.57
CA PRO A 58 -23.37 3.96 -33.42
C PRO A 58 -23.26 5.47 -33.66
N SER A 59 -23.69 5.93 -34.83
CA SER A 59 -23.86 7.36 -35.10
C SER A 59 -24.84 7.94 -34.08
N GLY A 60 -24.42 8.98 -33.35
CA GLY A 60 -25.24 9.62 -32.32
C GLY A 60 -26.47 10.36 -32.88
N PRO A 61 -27.14 11.18 -32.06
CA PRO A 61 -26.73 11.60 -30.70
C PRO A 61 -26.98 10.52 -29.64
N TRP A 62 -26.11 10.46 -28.65
CA TRP A 62 -26.20 9.52 -27.52
C TRP A 62 -26.80 10.23 -26.32
N ASN A 63 -28.02 9.86 -25.93
CA ASN A 63 -28.76 10.50 -24.83
C ASN A 63 -28.77 12.05 -24.96
N PRO A 64 -29.44 12.60 -26.00
CA PRO A 64 -29.45 14.04 -26.27
C PRO A 64 -30.04 14.88 -25.12
N ASP A 65 -30.86 14.27 -24.27
CA ASP A 65 -31.50 14.90 -23.12
C ASP A 65 -30.62 14.91 -21.86
N LEU A 66 -29.41 14.35 -21.91
CA LEU A 66 -28.50 14.31 -20.77
C LEU A 66 -28.00 15.72 -20.42
N THR A 67 -28.52 16.27 -19.32
CA THR A 67 -28.14 17.60 -18.83
C THR A 67 -26.71 17.60 -18.26
N PRO A 68 -26.01 18.75 -18.16
CA PRO A 68 -24.68 18.80 -17.56
C PRO A 68 -24.70 18.34 -16.10
N GLU A 69 -25.78 18.65 -15.37
CA GLU A 69 -25.97 18.25 -13.98
C GLU A 69 -26.12 16.74 -13.87
N ALA A 70 -26.91 16.11 -14.75
CA ALA A 70 -27.08 14.66 -14.79
C ALA A 70 -25.77 13.95 -15.19
N TRP A 71 -25.01 14.49 -16.15
CA TRP A 71 -23.68 13.99 -16.52
C TRP A 71 -22.73 13.97 -15.32
N VAL A 72 -22.61 15.09 -14.61
CA VAL A 72 -21.76 15.21 -13.42
C VAL A 72 -22.26 14.29 -12.31
N ARG A 73 -23.58 14.20 -12.12
CA ARG A 73 -24.17 13.33 -11.10
C ARG A 73 -23.85 11.85 -11.35
N GLN A 74 -24.01 11.37 -12.58
CA GLN A 74 -23.64 10.00 -12.94
C GLN A 74 -22.16 9.72 -12.68
N LEU A 75 -21.26 10.62 -13.10
CA LEU A 75 -19.82 10.49 -12.86
C LEU A 75 -19.48 10.41 -11.36
N ARG A 76 -20.11 11.27 -10.55
CA ARG A 76 -19.91 11.29 -9.09
C ARG A 76 -20.43 10.01 -8.43
N LEU A 77 -21.62 9.53 -8.78
CA LEU A 77 -22.20 8.31 -8.22
C LEU A 77 -21.35 7.08 -8.55
N GLU A 78 -20.86 6.96 -9.79
CA GLU A 78 -19.95 5.90 -10.22
C GLU A 78 -18.65 5.94 -9.39
N THR A 79 -18.03 7.12 -9.30
CA THR A 79 -16.77 7.32 -8.57
C THR A 79 -16.92 7.11 -7.05
N GLU A 80 -18.02 7.56 -6.46
CA GLU A 80 -18.37 7.37 -5.05
C GLU A 80 -18.55 5.88 -4.75
N GLY A 81 -19.30 5.16 -5.58
CA GLY A 81 -19.49 3.72 -5.47
C GLY A 81 -18.16 2.99 -5.47
N ASP A 82 -17.30 3.26 -6.46
CA ASP A 82 -16.01 2.59 -6.60
C ASP A 82 -15.05 2.92 -5.45
N ASN A 83 -15.03 4.18 -5.00
CA ASN A 83 -14.25 4.58 -3.83
C ASN A 83 -14.75 3.91 -2.56
N ALA A 84 -16.07 3.81 -2.39
CA ALA A 84 -16.68 3.15 -1.24
C ALA A 84 -16.38 1.64 -1.23
N LEU A 85 -16.40 0.95 -2.38
CA LEU A 85 -15.97 -0.44 -2.48
C LEU A 85 -14.51 -0.62 -2.09
N ARG A 86 -13.60 0.20 -2.62
CA ARG A 86 -12.18 0.17 -2.26
C ARG A 86 -11.94 0.41 -0.76
N ALA A 87 -12.76 1.23 -0.13
CA ALA A 87 -12.71 1.50 1.30
C ALA A 87 -13.42 0.43 2.16
N GLY A 88 -14.06 -0.57 1.57
CA GLY A 88 -14.87 -1.57 2.29
C GLY A 88 -16.22 -1.06 2.80
N SER A 89 -16.62 0.16 2.40
CA SER A 89 -17.87 0.82 2.80
C SER A 89 -19.05 0.35 1.94
N PHE A 90 -19.40 -0.93 2.05
CA PHE A 90 -20.38 -1.56 1.16
C PHE A 90 -21.79 -0.95 1.20
N SER A 91 -22.23 -0.36 2.33
CA SER A 91 -23.53 0.32 2.41
C SER A 91 -23.58 1.59 1.57
N VAL A 92 -22.50 2.37 1.58
CA VAL A 92 -22.33 3.58 0.76
C VAL A 92 -22.27 3.19 -0.71
N ALA A 93 -21.46 2.16 -1.04
CA ALA A 93 -21.36 1.66 -2.41
C ALA A 93 -22.72 1.20 -2.96
N LEU A 94 -23.46 0.39 -2.20
CA LEU A 94 -24.80 -0.06 -2.58
C LEU A 94 -25.76 1.12 -2.82
N THR A 95 -25.71 2.14 -1.97
CA THR A 95 -26.54 3.34 -2.11
C THR A 95 -26.20 4.11 -3.38
N ALA A 96 -24.90 4.32 -3.64
CA ALA A 96 -24.43 5.01 -4.83
C ALA A 96 -24.81 4.27 -6.12
N TYR A 97 -24.61 2.94 -6.19
CA TYR A 97 -24.96 2.17 -7.39
C TYR A 97 -26.47 2.05 -7.62
N ARG A 98 -27.29 1.99 -6.56
CA ARG A 98 -28.75 2.07 -6.69
C ARG A 98 -29.21 3.43 -7.18
N ALA A 99 -28.60 4.50 -6.68
CA ALA A 99 -28.86 5.85 -7.19
C ALA A 99 -28.41 5.99 -8.65
N LEU A 100 -27.29 5.38 -9.04
CA LEU A 100 -26.81 5.37 -10.43
C LEU A 100 -27.78 4.63 -11.35
N LEU A 101 -28.34 3.48 -10.94
CA LEU A 101 -29.42 2.82 -11.70
C LEU A 101 -30.62 3.74 -11.92
N GLY A 102 -30.94 4.60 -10.96
CA GLY A 102 -32.01 5.59 -11.07
C GLY A 102 -31.73 6.71 -12.09
N GLU A 103 -30.48 6.88 -12.54
CA GLU A 103 -30.09 7.85 -13.57
C GLU A 103 -30.22 7.31 -14.99
N GLU A 104 -30.58 6.03 -15.17
CA GLU A 104 -30.75 5.44 -16.48
C GLU A 104 -31.98 6.04 -17.18
N THR A 105 -31.78 6.56 -18.39
CA THR A 105 -32.84 7.17 -19.20
C THR A 105 -33.40 6.23 -20.27
N GLY A 106 -32.82 5.04 -20.42
CA GLY A 106 -33.16 4.05 -21.45
C GLY A 106 -32.52 4.34 -22.81
N SER A 107 -31.84 5.48 -22.95
CA SER A 107 -31.10 5.85 -24.15
C SER A 107 -29.84 5.01 -24.30
N LYS A 108 -29.50 4.62 -25.53
CA LYS A 108 -28.23 3.96 -25.84
C LYS A 108 -27.11 5.00 -25.97
N PRO A 109 -25.90 4.74 -25.43
CA PRO A 109 -25.51 3.59 -24.60
C PRO A 109 -25.99 3.72 -23.13
N GLN A 110 -26.33 2.60 -22.50
CA GLN A 110 -26.88 2.53 -21.14
C GLN A 110 -25.77 2.49 -20.07
N LEU A 111 -24.97 3.57 -19.99
CA LEU A 111 -23.82 3.64 -19.08
C LEU A 111 -24.21 3.42 -17.61
N PRO A 112 -25.22 4.14 -17.05
CA PRO A 112 -25.59 3.98 -15.65
C PRO A 112 -25.90 2.53 -15.26
N THR A 113 -26.70 1.83 -16.08
CA THR A 113 -27.05 0.42 -15.81
C THR A 113 -25.83 -0.50 -15.83
N VAL A 114 -24.99 -0.39 -16.87
CA VAL A 114 -23.81 -1.26 -17.00
C VAL A 114 -22.84 -1.06 -15.84
N HIS A 115 -22.51 0.20 -15.51
CA HIS A 115 -21.54 0.50 -14.45
C HIS A 115 -22.08 0.16 -13.05
N ALA A 116 -23.37 0.40 -12.80
CA ALA A 116 -23.96 0.00 -11.53
C ALA A 116 -23.95 -1.52 -11.36
N HIS A 117 -24.24 -2.31 -12.40
CA HIS A 117 -24.17 -3.76 -12.32
C HIS A 117 -22.74 -4.29 -12.18
N ILE A 118 -21.75 -3.68 -12.84
CA ILE A 118 -20.32 -4.01 -12.60
C ILE A 118 -19.95 -3.74 -11.13
N GLY A 119 -20.34 -2.59 -10.59
CA GLY A 119 -20.10 -2.23 -9.19
C GLY A 119 -20.78 -3.17 -8.20
N LEU A 120 -22.08 -3.46 -8.40
CA LEU A 120 -22.84 -4.39 -7.57
C LEU A 120 -22.30 -5.82 -7.66
N GLY A 121 -21.89 -6.27 -8.85
CA GLY A 121 -21.25 -7.57 -9.03
C GLY A 121 -19.89 -7.66 -8.31
N THR A 122 -19.10 -6.59 -8.37
CA THR A 122 -17.83 -6.48 -7.63
C THR A 122 -18.06 -6.54 -6.13
N MET A 123 -19.07 -5.81 -5.63
CA MET A 123 -19.48 -5.84 -4.23
C MET A 123 -19.91 -7.25 -3.78
N ALA A 124 -20.72 -7.94 -4.59
CA ALA A 124 -21.18 -9.29 -4.31
C ALA A 124 -20.01 -10.28 -4.25
N ARG A 125 -19.08 -10.19 -5.22
CA ARG A 125 -17.85 -10.99 -5.23
C ARG A 125 -17.02 -10.76 -3.98
N ASP A 126 -16.82 -9.51 -3.57
CA ASP A 126 -16.01 -9.17 -2.38
C ASP A 126 -16.69 -9.64 -1.08
N ARG A 127 -18.01 -9.87 -1.10
CA ARG A 127 -18.79 -10.52 -0.03
C ARG A 127 -18.89 -12.04 -0.18
N ASN A 128 -18.23 -12.61 -1.19
CA ASN A 128 -18.25 -14.03 -1.53
C ASN A 128 -19.65 -14.56 -1.91
N ASP A 129 -20.54 -13.70 -2.42
CA ASP A 129 -21.82 -14.07 -3.03
C ASP A 129 -21.62 -14.25 -4.55
N ILE A 130 -21.20 -15.46 -4.92
CA ILE A 130 -20.76 -15.79 -6.28
C ILE A 130 -21.93 -15.76 -7.27
N GLU A 131 -23.11 -16.24 -6.85
CA GLU A 131 -24.29 -16.28 -7.71
C GLU A 131 -24.77 -14.87 -8.05
N ALA A 132 -24.89 -14.00 -7.03
CA ALA A 132 -25.25 -12.59 -7.26
C ALA A 132 -24.18 -11.85 -8.08
N ALA A 133 -22.89 -12.14 -7.84
CA ALA A 133 -21.80 -11.55 -8.61
C ALA A 133 -21.89 -11.92 -10.10
N ALA A 134 -22.01 -13.23 -10.40
CA ALA A 134 -22.15 -13.72 -11.76
C ALA A 134 -23.38 -13.13 -12.46
N GLY A 135 -24.55 -13.14 -11.79
CA GLY A 135 -25.78 -12.59 -12.37
C GLY A 135 -25.69 -11.08 -12.67
N HIS A 136 -25.01 -10.31 -11.82
CA HIS A 136 -24.77 -8.89 -12.09
C HIS A 136 -23.80 -8.66 -13.25
N PHE A 137 -22.68 -9.39 -13.33
CA PHE A 137 -21.75 -9.24 -14.44
C PHE A 137 -22.35 -9.71 -15.78
N GLU A 138 -23.12 -10.79 -15.78
CA GLU A 138 -23.88 -11.26 -16.94
C GLU A 138 -24.89 -10.20 -17.39
N THR A 139 -25.67 -9.64 -16.46
CA THR A 139 -26.61 -8.54 -16.75
C THR A 139 -25.87 -7.35 -17.37
N ALA A 140 -24.75 -6.92 -16.79
CA ALA A 140 -23.95 -5.83 -17.33
C ALA A 140 -23.45 -6.13 -18.75
N ALA A 141 -22.96 -7.35 -19.01
CA ALA A 141 -22.46 -7.76 -20.32
C ALA A 141 -23.58 -7.81 -21.38
N ALA A 142 -24.77 -8.28 -21.01
CA ALA A 142 -25.95 -8.32 -21.87
C ALA A 142 -26.45 -6.91 -22.20
N VAL A 143 -26.65 -6.06 -21.19
CA VAL A 143 -27.08 -4.66 -21.39
C VAL A 143 -26.06 -3.88 -22.21
N ALA A 144 -24.77 -4.11 -21.98
CA ALA A 144 -23.72 -3.47 -22.75
C ALA A 144 -23.73 -3.91 -24.24
N ALA A 145 -24.00 -5.18 -24.53
CA ALA A 145 -24.19 -5.64 -25.91
C ALA A 145 -25.41 -5.00 -26.55
N ASP A 146 -26.57 -5.07 -25.90
CA ASP A 146 -27.84 -4.55 -26.42
C ASP A 146 -27.78 -3.03 -26.66
N SER A 147 -27.02 -2.31 -25.83
CA SER A 147 -26.83 -0.87 -25.93
C SER A 147 -25.62 -0.45 -26.78
N MET A 148 -24.92 -1.40 -27.41
CA MET A 148 -23.71 -1.19 -28.23
C MET A 148 -22.58 -0.48 -27.47
N TYR A 149 -22.50 -0.70 -26.16
CA TYR A 149 -21.47 -0.13 -25.29
C TYR A 149 -20.29 -1.10 -25.13
N ARG A 150 -19.44 -1.19 -26.17
CA ARG A 150 -18.35 -2.19 -26.23
C ARG A 150 -17.38 -2.09 -25.07
N PHE A 151 -16.98 -0.88 -24.66
CA PHE A 151 -16.08 -0.72 -23.52
C PHE A 151 -16.70 -1.27 -22.21
N GLY A 152 -17.99 -1.03 -21.97
CA GLY A 152 -18.70 -1.61 -20.82
C GLY A 152 -18.81 -3.13 -20.91
N ARG A 153 -19.04 -3.66 -22.12
CA ARG A 153 -19.11 -5.11 -22.38
C ARG A 153 -17.78 -5.79 -22.04
N MET A 154 -16.67 -5.25 -22.52
CA MET A 154 -15.32 -5.72 -22.20
C MET A 154 -15.07 -5.78 -20.69
N GLN A 155 -15.41 -4.71 -19.95
CA GLN A 155 -15.25 -4.69 -18.50
C GLN A 155 -16.07 -5.79 -17.82
N ALA A 156 -17.36 -5.89 -18.16
CA ALA A 156 -18.25 -6.90 -17.62
C ALA A 156 -17.77 -8.32 -17.95
N LEU A 157 -17.32 -8.57 -19.17
CA LEU A 157 -16.78 -9.86 -19.62
C LEU A 157 -15.54 -10.26 -18.83
N VAL A 158 -14.58 -9.36 -18.58
CA VAL A 158 -13.40 -9.69 -17.77
C VAL A 158 -13.80 -10.14 -16.37
N HIS A 159 -14.72 -9.41 -15.72
CA HIS A 159 -15.18 -9.77 -14.38
C HIS A 159 -15.99 -11.05 -14.35
N TRP A 160 -16.91 -11.22 -15.30
CA TRP A 160 -17.74 -12.41 -15.42
C TRP A 160 -16.88 -13.64 -15.71
N ALA A 161 -15.90 -13.54 -16.61
CA ALA A 161 -15.01 -14.63 -16.99
C ALA A 161 -14.22 -15.18 -15.79
N TYR A 162 -13.79 -14.33 -14.84
CA TYR A 162 -13.20 -14.83 -13.60
C TYR A 162 -14.19 -15.64 -12.74
N MET A 163 -15.46 -15.24 -12.67
CA MET A 163 -16.49 -16.04 -11.97
C MET A 163 -16.72 -17.38 -12.68
N THR A 164 -16.85 -17.34 -14.01
CA THR A 164 -16.99 -18.54 -14.86
C THR A 164 -15.80 -19.48 -14.68
N LEU A 165 -14.58 -18.94 -14.70
CA LEU A 165 -13.36 -19.72 -14.56
C LEU A 165 -13.29 -20.44 -13.22
N TRP A 166 -13.62 -19.72 -12.13
CA TRP A 166 -13.48 -20.23 -10.78
C TRP A 166 -14.59 -21.20 -10.37
N HIS A 167 -15.79 -21.05 -10.93
CA HIS A 167 -16.98 -21.75 -10.45
C HIS A 167 -17.75 -22.53 -11.53
N HIS A 168 -17.33 -22.49 -12.79
CA HIS A 168 -18.05 -23.14 -13.89
C HIS A 168 -17.16 -23.86 -14.90
N SER A 169 -16.58 -23.17 -15.88
CA SER A 169 -15.83 -23.75 -17.00
C SER A 169 -14.67 -22.86 -17.42
N ALA A 170 -13.50 -23.47 -17.61
CA ALA A 170 -12.32 -22.78 -18.11
C ALA A 170 -12.42 -22.50 -19.62
N GLU A 171 -13.13 -23.34 -20.37
CA GLU A 171 -13.40 -23.15 -21.80
C GLU A 171 -14.30 -21.94 -22.03
N LEU A 172 -15.43 -21.85 -21.33
CA LEU A 172 -16.34 -20.72 -21.46
C LEU A 172 -15.68 -19.41 -21.01
N ALA A 173 -14.92 -19.45 -19.91
CA ALA A 173 -14.15 -18.30 -19.45
C ALA A 173 -13.10 -17.86 -20.48
N LEU A 174 -12.45 -18.80 -21.17
CA LEU A 174 -11.48 -18.48 -22.21
C LEU A 174 -12.12 -17.76 -23.39
N ASP A 175 -13.32 -18.18 -23.82
CA ASP A 175 -14.05 -17.49 -24.89
C ASP A 175 -14.48 -16.08 -24.47
N GLN A 176 -14.94 -15.92 -23.22
CA GLN A 176 -15.25 -14.59 -22.66
C GLN A 176 -14.00 -13.68 -22.59
N PHE A 177 -12.84 -14.21 -22.18
CA PHE A 177 -11.59 -13.45 -22.17
C PHE A 177 -11.08 -13.11 -23.58
N ARG A 178 -11.28 -14.00 -24.57
CA ARG A 178 -10.94 -13.72 -25.97
C ARG A 178 -11.77 -12.57 -26.52
N GLU A 179 -13.08 -12.61 -26.31
CA GLU A 179 -13.96 -11.52 -26.73
C GLU A 179 -13.58 -10.20 -26.04
N ALA A 180 -13.30 -10.23 -24.73
CA ALA A 180 -12.84 -9.04 -24.02
C ALA A 180 -11.50 -8.52 -24.58
N ALA A 181 -10.56 -9.40 -24.93
CA ALA A 181 -9.28 -9.02 -25.53
C ALA A 181 -9.45 -8.39 -26.92
N GLU A 182 -10.33 -8.93 -27.76
CA GLU A 182 -10.65 -8.37 -29.08
C GLU A 182 -11.23 -6.96 -28.98
N ILE A 183 -12.17 -6.74 -28.04
CA ILE A 183 -12.71 -5.40 -27.80
C ILE A 183 -11.63 -4.47 -27.24
N ALA A 184 -10.80 -4.94 -26.31
CA ALA A 184 -9.73 -4.13 -25.72
C ALA A 184 -8.66 -3.75 -26.76
N ASP A 185 -8.39 -4.61 -27.74
CA ASP A 185 -7.52 -4.34 -28.89
C ASP A 185 -8.12 -3.26 -29.80
N ALA A 186 -9.38 -3.43 -30.20
CA ALA A 186 -10.09 -2.46 -31.04
C ALA A 186 -10.19 -1.06 -30.41
N LEU A 187 -10.26 -0.99 -29.08
CA LEU A 187 -10.35 0.27 -28.32
C LEU A 187 -9.00 0.81 -27.85
N ASP A 188 -7.89 0.14 -28.18
CA ASP A 188 -6.52 0.48 -27.75
C ASP A 188 -6.42 0.67 -26.23
N ASP A 189 -7.01 -0.26 -25.45
CA ASP A 189 -6.97 -0.24 -23.98
C ASP A 189 -6.04 -1.30 -23.39
N PRO A 190 -4.73 -0.99 -23.23
CA PRO A 190 -3.73 -1.95 -22.78
C PRO A 190 -3.93 -2.46 -21.35
N VAL A 191 -4.73 -1.77 -20.51
CA VAL A 191 -5.04 -2.26 -19.15
C VAL A 191 -5.97 -3.46 -19.23
N PHE A 192 -7.06 -3.35 -19.99
CA PHE A 192 -8.00 -4.45 -20.15
C PHE A 192 -7.49 -5.55 -21.07
N GLN A 193 -6.67 -5.22 -22.08
CA GLN A 193 -5.94 -6.24 -22.84
C GLN A 193 -5.06 -7.08 -21.90
N GLY A 194 -4.27 -6.44 -21.02
CA GLY A 194 -3.44 -7.14 -20.03
C GLY A 194 -4.25 -8.03 -19.07
N ASN A 195 -5.39 -7.53 -18.57
CA ASN A 195 -6.29 -8.30 -17.70
C ASN A 195 -6.90 -9.51 -18.40
N ALA A 196 -7.33 -9.36 -19.66
CA ALA A 196 -7.91 -10.44 -20.44
C ALA A 196 -6.86 -11.51 -20.79
N GLN A 197 -5.64 -11.12 -21.16
CA GLN A 197 -4.53 -12.04 -21.39
C GLN A 197 -4.13 -12.79 -20.11
N LEU A 198 -4.15 -12.13 -18.95
CA LEU A 198 -3.87 -12.79 -17.68
C LEU A 198 -4.93 -13.85 -17.34
N GLY A 199 -6.20 -13.53 -17.58
CA GLY A 199 -7.32 -14.47 -17.42
C GLY A 199 -7.24 -15.65 -18.38
N ALA A 200 -6.94 -15.38 -19.66
CA ALA A 200 -6.72 -16.41 -20.67
C ALA A 200 -5.54 -17.35 -20.32
N ALA A 201 -4.48 -16.81 -19.72
CA ALA A 201 -3.37 -17.62 -19.22
C ALA A 201 -3.81 -18.58 -18.10
N GLU A 202 -4.66 -18.11 -17.16
CA GLU A 202 -5.22 -18.97 -16.11
C GLU A 202 -6.18 -20.02 -16.68
N CYS A 203 -6.97 -19.68 -17.69
CA CYS A 203 -7.81 -20.66 -18.39
C CYS A 203 -6.96 -21.74 -19.05
N ALA A 204 -5.94 -21.34 -19.83
CA ALA A 204 -5.02 -22.26 -20.49
C ALA A 204 -4.29 -23.17 -19.49
N GLU A 205 -3.92 -22.64 -18.32
CA GLU A 205 -3.38 -23.44 -17.21
C GLU A 205 -4.35 -24.53 -16.74
N ARG A 206 -5.62 -24.19 -16.49
CA ARG A 206 -6.65 -25.16 -16.05
C ARG A 206 -6.96 -26.21 -17.11
N LEU A 207 -6.87 -25.83 -18.39
CA LEU A 207 -7.10 -26.71 -19.54
C LEU A 207 -5.88 -27.58 -19.88
N GLY A 208 -4.73 -27.36 -19.23
CA GLY A 208 -3.49 -28.06 -19.56
C GLY A 208 -2.87 -27.63 -20.90
N ASP A 209 -3.26 -26.49 -21.47
CA ASP A 209 -2.65 -25.89 -22.66
C ASP A 209 -1.50 -24.96 -22.25
N LEU A 210 -0.39 -25.62 -21.97
CA LEU A 210 0.73 -25.03 -21.25
C LEU A 210 1.57 -24.07 -22.08
N ASP A 211 1.56 -24.22 -23.40
CA ASP A 211 2.25 -23.33 -24.33
C ASP A 211 1.45 -22.03 -24.49
N ARG A 212 0.12 -22.13 -24.57
CA ARG A 212 -0.75 -20.95 -24.55
C ARG A 212 -0.72 -20.21 -23.23
N MET A 213 -0.64 -20.91 -22.09
CA MET A 213 -0.47 -20.27 -20.78
C MET A 213 0.76 -19.33 -20.79
N GLU A 214 1.91 -19.83 -21.25
CA GLU A 214 3.15 -19.05 -21.28
C GLU A 214 3.04 -17.86 -22.25
N GLN A 215 2.44 -18.07 -23.43
CA GLN A 215 2.19 -17.00 -24.41
C GLN A 215 1.31 -15.89 -23.84
N HIS A 216 0.14 -16.24 -23.28
CA HIS A 216 -0.80 -15.30 -22.70
C HIS A 216 -0.21 -14.58 -21.49
N GLY A 217 0.52 -15.30 -20.61
CA GLY A 217 1.18 -14.70 -19.45
C GLY A 217 2.25 -13.67 -19.83
N LYS A 218 3.08 -13.97 -20.84
CA LYS A 218 4.09 -13.04 -21.37
C LYS A 218 3.45 -11.81 -22.03
N ALA A 219 2.37 -12.00 -22.78
CA ALA A 219 1.60 -10.90 -23.37
C ALA A 219 1.03 -9.96 -22.28
N ALA A 220 0.41 -10.53 -21.24
CA ALA A 220 -0.09 -9.77 -20.09
C ALA A 220 1.03 -8.96 -19.41
N TYR A 221 2.18 -9.57 -19.15
CA TYR A 221 3.33 -8.88 -18.56
C TYR A 221 3.83 -7.71 -19.41
N ALA A 222 3.91 -7.89 -20.73
CA ALA A 222 4.32 -6.83 -21.67
C ALA A 222 3.35 -5.64 -21.65
N MET A 223 2.04 -5.91 -21.67
CA MET A 223 1.02 -4.87 -21.63
C MET A 223 1.03 -4.11 -20.32
N PHE A 224 1.11 -4.82 -19.18
CA PHE A 224 1.25 -4.17 -17.87
C PHE A 224 2.56 -3.37 -17.75
N SER A 225 3.62 -3.79 -18.44
CA SER A 225 4.87 -3.02 -18.51
C SER A 225 4.71 -1.72 -19.30
N ALA A 226 4.00 -1.75 -20.44
CA ALA A 226 3.73 -0.57 -21.25
C ALA A 226 2.95 0.51 -20.46
N VAL A 227 1.95 0.09 -19.67
CA VAL A 227 1.16 1.01 -18.82
C VAL A 227 1.78 1.26 -17.44
N ARG A 228 2.99 0.74 -17.17
CA ARG A 228 3.68 0.82 -15.87
C ARG A 228 2.81 0.38 -14.70
N SER A 229 1.99 -0.65 -14.91
CA SER A 229 1.18 -1.28 -13.85
C SER A 229 2.06 -2.24 -13.05
N THR A 230 2.57 -1.78 -11.91
CA THR A 230 3.40 -2.61 -11.02
C THR A 230 2.64 -3.83 -10.52
N GLN A 231 1.39 -3.67 -10.07
CA GLN A 231 0.56 -4.80 -9.63
C GLN A 231 0.30 -5.79 -10.77
N GLY A 232 -0.04 -5.31 -11.96
CA GLY A 232 -0.28 -6.16 -13.13
C GLY A 232 0.96 -6.96 -13.54
N ARG A 233 2.14 -6.30 -13.58
CA ARG A 233 3.42 -6.96 -13.82
C ARG A 233 3.71 -8.03 -12.78
N ALA A 234 3.50 -7.71 -11.49
CA ALA A 234 3.75 -8.64 -10.40
C ALA A 234 2.87 -9.89 -10.50
N ASN A 235 1.56 -9.70 -10.73
CA ASN A 235 0.60 -10.79 -10.90
C ASN A 235 0.96 -11.69 -12.10
N ALA A 236 1.27 -11.10 -13.26
CA ALA A 236 1.65 -11.84 -14.46
C ALA A 236 2.96 -12.62 -14.27
N ALA A 237 3.98 -11.97 -13.69
CA ALA A 237 5.27 -12.59 -13.40
C ALA A 237 5.15 -13.73 -12.37
N GLN A 238 4.37 -13.55 -11.31
CA GLN A 238 4.13 -14.59 -10.31
C GLN A 238 3.48 -15.84 -10.95
N ARG A 239 2.48 -15.65 -11.82
CA ARG A 239 1.82 -16.75 -12.53
C ARG A 239 2.80 -17.48 -13.46
N LEU A 240 3.58 -16.75 -14.26
CA LEU A 240 4.62 -17.33 -15.12
C LEU A 240 5.65 -18.12 -14.31
N GLY A 241 6.11 -17.58 -13.18
CA GLY A 241 7.06 -18.24 -12.29
C GLY A 241 6.50 -19.52 -11.68
N GLY A 242 5.29 -19.47 -11.10
CA GLY A 242 4.62 -20.65 -10.55
C GLY A 242 4.34 -21.72 -11.61
N TRP A 243 4.07 -21.30 -12.84
CA TRP A 243 3.90 -22.19 -13.99
C TRP A 243 5.21 -22.89 -14.38
N LEU A 244 6.28 -22.14 -14.63
CA LEU A 244 7.59 -22.68 -15.01
C LEU A 244 8.14 -23.62 -13.93
N HIS A 245 7.85 -23.34 -12.66
CA HIS A 245 8.21 -24.22 -11.55
C HIS A 245 7.57 -25.60 -11.69
N ARG A 246 6.27 -25.68 -12.00
CA ARG A 246 5.56 -26.96 -12.22
C ARG A 246 6.04 -27.73 -13.46
N ARG A 247 6.63 -27.04 -14.44
CA ARG A 247 7.30 -27.65 -15.61
C ARG A 247 8.73 -28.13 -15.33
N GLY A 248 9.25 -27.97 -14.10
CA GLY A 248 10.64 -28.27 -13.77
C GLY A 248 11.66 -27.26 -14.30
N ARG A 249 11.21 -26.14 -14.90
CA ARG A 249 12.06 -25.06 -15.40
C ARG A 249 12.43 -24.09 -14.27
N HIS A 250 13.09 -24.61 -13.24
CA HIS A 250 13.28 -23.90 -11.97
C HIS A 250 14.12 -22.62 -12.09
N SER A 251 15.14 -22.59 -12.96
CA SER A 251 15.96 -21.39 -13.17
C SER A 251 15.13 -20.24 -13.74
N GLU A 252 14.34 -20.50 -14.79
CA GLU A 252 13.47 -19.49 -15.38
C GLU A 252 12.33 -19.11 -14.43
N ALA A 253 11.78 -20.07 -13.69
CA ALA A 253 10.78 -19.80 -12.66
C ALA A 253 11.31 -18.81 -11.62
N TRP A 254 12.57 -18.98 -11.19
CA TRP A 254 13.21 -18.08 -10.24
C TRP A 254 13.32 -16.66 -10.78
N GLU A 255 13.73 -16.48 -12.05
CA GLU A 255 13.80 -15.15 -12.69
C GLU A 255 12.45 -14.43 -12.70
N TRP A 256 11.36 -15.14 -13.04
CA TRP A 256 10.02 -14.57 -13.04
C TRP A 256 9.50 -14.27 -11.64
N LEU A 257 9.76 -15.13 -10.66
CA LEU A 257 9.38 -14.89 -9.27
C LEU A 257 10.17 -13.72 -8.66
N ASP A 258 11.43 -13.53 -9.04
CA ASP A 258 12.23 -12.37 -8.63
C ASP A 258 11.67 -11.07 -9.22
N LEU A 259 11.27 -11.08 -10.49
CA LEU A 259 10.55 -9.94 -11.10
C LEU A 259 9.23 -9.63 -10.39
N ALA A 260 8.47 -10.66 -9.99
CA ALA A 260 7.23 -10.48 -9.24
C ALA A 260 7.50 -9.86 -7.86
N LEU A 261 8.49 -10.39 -7.14
CA LEU A 261 8.89 -9.89 -5.82
C LEU A 261 9.36 -8.43 -5.90
N ALA A 262 10.24 -8.11 -6.84
CA ALA A 262 10.73 -6.76 -7.06
C ALA A 262 9.59 -5.77 -7.36
N ALA A 263 8.60 -6.20 -8.15
CA ALA A 263 7.41 -5.40 -8.41
C ALA A 263 6.54 -5.21 -7.15
N TYR A 264 6.25 -6.27 -6.38
CA TYR A 264 5.49 -6.14 -5.12
C TYR A 264 6.22 -5.29 -4.06
N GLN A 265 7.55 -5.23 -4.10
CA GLN A 265 8.37 -4.44 -3.18
C GLN A 265 8.66 -3.01 -3.69
N GLU A 266 8.12 -2.60 -4.84
CA GLU A 266 8.43 -1.31 -5.44
C GLU A 266 7.86 -0.14 -4.62
N VAL A 267 8.71 0.54 -3.86
CA VAL A 267 8.36 1.74 -3.07
C VAL A 267 8.48 3.06 -3.81
N ARG A 268 8.89 3.05 -5.09
CA ARG A 268 9.02 4.27 -5.91
C ARG A 268 7.78 5.17 -5.88
N PRO A 269 6.54 4.66 -5.96
CA PRO A 269 5.36 5.51 -5.85
C PRO A 269 5.27 6.31 -4.55
N LEU A 270 5.88 5.84 -3.46
CA LEU A 270 5.89 6.55 -2.17
C LEU A 270 6.75 7.82 -2.20
N SER A 271 7.61 8.04 -3.20
CA SER A 271 8.33 9.31 -3.34
C SER A 271 7.37 10.49 -3.52
N ALA A 272 6.17 10.25 -4.04
CA ALA A 272 5.13 11.28 -4.18
C ALA A 272 4.63 11.83 -2.83
N LEU A 273 4.94 11.16 -1.71
CA LEU A 273 4.64 11.66 -0.37
C LEU A 273 5.51 12.86 0.01
N LEU A 274 6.64 13.08 -0.67
CA LEU A 274 7.57 14.17 -0.39
C LEU A 274 7.41 15.29 -1.42
N PRO A 275 7.13 16.53 -1.00
CA PRO A 275 7.06 17.67 -1.92
C PRO A 275 8.39 17.85 -2.67
N PRO A 276 8.39 18.13 -3.99
CA PRO A 276 9.63 18.28 -4.77
C PRO A 276 10.64 19.30 -4.19
N PRO A 277 10.23 20.47 -3.65
CA PRO A 277 11.16 21.39 -3.01
C PRO A 277 11.87 20.78 -1.79
N LEU A 278 11.18 19.94 -1.01
CA LEU A 278 11.77 19.24 0.12
C LEU A 278 12.80 18.19 -0.36
N VAL A 279 12.48 17.45 -1.42
CA VAL A 279 13.43 16.49 -2.02
C VAL A 279 14.71 17.20 -2.48
N SER A 280 14.58 18.32 -3.18
CA SER A 280 15.73 19.12 -3.60
C SER A 280 16.56 19.61 -2.41
N ALA A 281 15.92 20.08 -1.34
CA ALA A 281 16.63 20.54 -0.13
C ALA A 281 17.38 19.39 0.58
N LEU A 282 16.74 18.21 0.68
CA LEU A 282 17.32 17.00 1.28
C LEU A 282 18.53 16.48 0.51
N VAL A 283 18.53 16.58 -0.81
CA VAL A 283 19.65 16.14 -1.66
C VAL A 283 20.78 17.17 -1.69
N ALA A 284 20.46 18.47 -1.63
CA ALA A 284 21.46 19.54 -1.72
C ALA A 284 22.16 19.87 -0.40
N SER A 285 21.51 19.64 0.74
CA SER A 285 22.00 20.04 2.06
C SER A 285 22.55 18.85 2.84
N GLY A 286 23.38 19.12 3.86
CA GLY A 286 23.71 18.12 4.88
C GLY A 286 22.46 17.60 5.62
N PRO A 287 22.61 16.66 6.57
CA PRO A 287 21.47 15.92 7.11
C PRO A 287 20.47 16.81 7.85
N LEU A 288 19.29 17.00 7.25
CA LEU A 288 18.19 17.77 7.81
C LEU A 288 17.47 16.97 8.92
N ASP A 289 17.04 17.67 9.97
CA ASP A 289 16.16 17.13 11.00
C ASP A 289 14.70 17.23 10.50
N LEU A 290 14.09 16.07 10.21
CA LEU A 290 12.73 15.98 9.70
C LEU A 290 11.79 15.44 10.79
N LEU A 291 10.76 16.21 11.14
CA LEU A 291 9.66 15.75 11.97
C LEU A 291 8.48 15.34 11.08
N ILE A 292 8.06 14.09 11.17
CA ILE A 292 6.97 13.53 10.36
C ILE A 292 5.78 13.24 11.27
N VAL A 293 4.61 13.82 10.99
CA VAL A 293 3.36 13.52 11.70
C VAL A 293 2.42 12.81 10.71
N PRO A 294 2.41 11.47 10.68
CA PRO A 294 1.60 10.71 9.73
C PRO A 294 0.12 10.76 10.11
N ALA A 295 -0.75 10.79 9.10
CA ALA A 295 -2.20 10.67 9.25
C ALA A 295 -2.69 9.40 8.54
N GLY A 296 -3.56 8.65 9.22
CA GLY A 296 -4.15 7.42 8.69
C GLY A 296 -3.07 6.45 8.21
N GLU A 297 -3.19 6.03 6.95
CA GLU A 297 -2.38 4.98 6.34
C GLU A 297 -0.87 5.32 6.26
N LEU A 298 -0.51 6.60 6.38
CA LEU A 298 0.87 7.08 6.40
C LEU A 298 1.69 6.54 7.58
N TRP A 299 1.03 6.01 8.61
CA TRP A 299 1.69 5.35 9.74
C TRP A 299 2.46 4.09 9.35
N ARG A 300 2.03 3.38 8.30
CA ARG A 300 2.69 2.15 7.83
C ARG A 300 3.83 2.41 6.86
N VAL A 301 4.06 3.67 6.49
CA VAL A 301 5.08 4.03 5.52
C VAL A 301 6.46 3.76 6.14
N PRO A 302 7.33 2.96 5.48
CA PRO A 302 8.69 2.75 5.93
C PRO A 302 9.52 4.00 5.58
N TRP A 303 9.38 5.07 6.38
CA TRP A 303 9.93 6.40 6.08
C TRP A 303 11.41 6.38 5.69
N GLY A 304 12.24 5.55 6.34
CA GLY A 304 13.66 5.42 6.01
C GLY A 304 13.94 4.89 4.58
N ALA A 305 13.00 4.17 3.97
CA ALA A 305 13.11 3.59 2.63
C ALA A 305 12.44 4.43 1.53
N LEU A 306 11.97 5.64 1.83
CA LEU A 306 11.36 6.50 0.81
C LEU A 306 12.41 6.94 -0.22
N PRO A 307 12.20 6.69 -1.52
CA PRO A 307 13.18 7.04 -2.54
C PRO A 307 13.13 8.55 -2.87
N LEU A 308 14.31 9.15 -3.04
CA LEU A 308 14.48 10.58 -3.36
C LEU A 308 14.98 10.83 -4.80
N GLY A 309 15.33 9.77 -5.54
CA GLY A 309 15.99 9.86 -6.84
C GLY A 309 17.50 9.56 -6.75
N GLY A 310 18.13 9.22 -7.87
CA GLY A 310 19.57 8.88 -7.90
C GLY A 310 19.98 7.66 -7.06
N GLY A 311 19.02 6.83 -6.64
CA GLY A 311 19.25 5.69 -5.75
C GLY A 311 19.31 6.02 -4.26
N LEU A 312 19.16 7.29 -3.86
CA LEU A 312 19.14 7.73 -2.47
C LEU A 312 17.78 7.46 -1.81
N LEU A 313 17.84 7.05 -0.53
CA LEU A 313 16.67 6.89 0.33
C LEU A 313 16.64 7.96 1.43
N LEU A 314 15.45 8.30 1.94
CA LEU A 314 15.25 9.35 2.95
C LEU A 314 16.12 9.14 4.20
N GLY A 315 16.21 7.90 4.70
CA GLY A 315 17.02 7.58 5.88
C GLY A 315 18.53 7.83 5.70
N GLU A 316 19.01 7.91 4.46
CA GLU A 316 20.41 8.19 4.15
C GLU A 316 20.76 9.68 4.20
N VAL A 317 19.77 10.57 4.06
CA VAL A 317 19.99 12.02 3.94
C VAL A 317 19.28 12.83 5.00
N ALA A 318 18.36 12.24 5.77
CA ALA A 318 17.65 12.91 6.85
C ALA A 318 17.79 12.17 8.18
N ARG A 319 17.89 12.95 9.26
CA ARG A 319 17.58 12.49 10.62
C ARG A 319 16.08 12.68 10.80
N PHE A 320 15.29 11.67 10.49
CA PHE A 320 13.84 11.76 10.64
C PHE A 320 13.39 11.25 12.01
N VAL A 321 12.27 11.78 12.50
CA VAL A 321 11.51 11.26 13.65
C VAL A 321 10.03 11.25 13.30
N VAL A 322 9.35 10.15 13.64
CA VAL A 322 7.91 10.04 13.49
C VAL A 322 7.23 10.47 14.79
N CYS A 323 6.52 11.59 14.78
CA CYS A 323 5.76 12.05 15.93
C CYS A 323 4.31 11.61 15.83
N PRO A 324 3.73 11.00 16.88
CA PRO A 324 2.40 10.41 16.76
C PRO A 324 1.29 11.41 16.42
N SER A 325 1.35 12.58 17.03
CA SER A 325 0.42 13.67 16.77
C SER A 325 1.06 15.00 17.12
N LEU A 326 0.46 16.10 16.65
CA LEU A 326 0.87 17.45 17.05
C LEU A 326 0.66 17.70 18.56
N THR A 327 -0.27 16.99 19.19
CA THR A 327 -0.49 17.03 20.64
C THR A 327 0.70 16.43 21.38
N ILE A 328 1.13 15.23 20.99
CA ILE A 328 2.33 14.59 21.55
C ILE A 328 3.56 15.45 21.27
N GLN A 329 3.70 16.02 20.08
CA GLN A 329 4.78 16.95 19.75
C GLN A 329 4.84 18.11 20.75
N ARG A 330 3.70 18.77 21.00
CA ARG A 330 3.63 19.90 21.93
C ARG A 330 4.00 19.49 23.35
N GLN A 331 3.54 18.31 23.79
CA GLN A 331 3.87 17.78 25.12
C GLN A 331 5.36 17.47 25.24
N LEU A 332 5.95 16.78 24.26
CA LEU A 332 7.38 16.44 24.26
C LEU A 332 8.26 17.69 24.18
N ALA A 333 7.85 18.70 23.41
CA ALA A 333 8.57 19.97 23.28
C ALA A 333 8.51 20.84 24.55
N ALA A 334 7.47 20.68 25.36
CA ALA A 334 7.30 21.39 26.63
C ALA A 334 8.03 20.73 27.81
N ARG A 335 8.55 19.50 27.64
CA ARG A 335 9.30 18.83 28.70
C ARG A 335 10.61 19.58 28.99
N PRO A 336 11.05 19.61 30.27
CA PRO A 336 12.35 20.17 30.62
C PRO A 336 13.43 19.57 29.74
N ARG A 337 14.28 20.42 29.16
CA ARG A 337 15.43 20.00 28.35
C ARG A 337 16.50 19.41 29.27
N GLY A 338 16.25 18.22 29.81
CA GLY A 338 17.30 17.41 30.39
C GLY A 338 18.27 17.02 29.29
N THR A 339 19.57 17.20 29.52
CA THR A 339 20.60 16.61 28.67
C THR A 339 20.27 15.13 28.52
N LEU A 340 20.12 14.62 27.29
CA LEU A 340 20.16 13.17 27.08
C LEU A 340 21.53 12.74 27.60
N CYS A 341 21.54 11.88 28.62
CA CYS A 341 22.78 11.47 29.25
C CYS A 341 23.52 10.60 28.23
N THR A 342 24.53 11.21 27.61
CA THR A 342 25.50 10.55 26.73
C THR A 342 26.78 10.21 27.52
N ASP A 343 26.74 10.38 28.85
CA ASP A 343 27.84 10.01 29.72
C ASP A 343 27.92 8.47 29.77
N SER A 344 29.04 7.95 29.30
CA SER A 344 29.37 6.53 29.39
C SER A 344 29.88 6.20 30.81
N PRO A 345 29.49 5.07 31.41
CA PRO A 345 28.65 4.02 30.83
C PRO A 345 27.15 4.30 30.93
N LEU A 346 26.41 3.96 29.86
CA LEU A 346 24.97 4.14 29.76
C LEU A 346 24.22 3.00 30.49
N ASP A 347 23.40 3.36 31.48
CA ASP A 347 22.50 2.44 32.17
C ASP A 347 21.46 1.83 31.23
N VAL A 348 21.53 0.51 31.03
CA VAL A 348 20.63 -0.21 30.12
C VAL A 348 20.04 -1.47 30.73
N ASP A 349 18.71 -1.58 30.63
CA ASP A 349 17.98 -2.80 30.89
C ASP A 349 17.75 -3.56 29.59
N VAL A 350 18.05 -4.86 29.55
CA VAL A 350 17.89 -5.67 28.34
C VAL A 350 17.02 -6.90 28.62
N TRP A 351 15.94 -7.04 27.87
CA TRP A 351 15.15 -8.26 27.77
C TRP A 351 15.25 -8.87 26.38
N ARG A 352 15.61 -10.16 26.33
CA ARG A 352 15.54 -10.96 25.12
C ARG A 352 14.53 -12.08 25.27
N SER A 353 13.45 -12.02 24.50
CA SER A 353 12.49 -13.12 24.44
C SER A 353 13.18 -14.41 23.96
N PRO A 354 12.92 -15.56 24.60
CA PRO A 354 13.43 -16.86 24.13
C PRO A 354 12.82 -17.26 22.78
N LEU A 355 11.74 -16.60 22.34
CA LEU A 355 11.10 -16.84 21.04
C LEU A 355 11.85 -16.19 19.87
N VAL A 356 12.82 -15.31 20.14
CA VAL A 356 13.62 -14.59 19.13
C VAL A 356 14.94 -15.32 18.90
N LYS A 357 15.17 -15.81 17.68
CA LYS A 357 16.32 -16.69 17.37
C LYS A 357 17.58 -15.92 17.01
N CYS A 358 17.48 -14.94 16.13
CA CYS A 358 18.63 -14.34 15.46
C CYS A 358 19.16 -13.06 16.11
N HIS A 359 18.46 -12.45 17.08
CA HIS A 359 18.88 -11.22 17.77
C HIS A 359 19.56 -11.51 19.13
N PRO A 360 20.87 -11.83 19.20
CA PRO A 360 21.57 -12.16 20.44
C PRO A 360 21.88 -10.94 21.30
N LEU A 361 21.90 -9.73 20.72
CA LEU A 361 22.24 -8.47 21.39
C LEU A 361 23.63 -8.51 22.05
N ASN A 362 24.64 -8.94 21.31
CA ASN A 362 25.99 -9.16 21.86
C ASN A 362 26.75 -7.87 22.17
N LEU A 363 26.30 -6.74 21.62
CA LEU A 363 26.94 -5.42 21.78
C LEU A 363 27.05 -4.94 23.24
N PHE A 364 26.20 -5.42 24.14
CA PHE A 364 26.16 -4.96 25.54
C PHE A 364 27.30 -5.50 26.42
N GLN A 365 28.28 -6.19 25.83
CA GLN A 365 29.53 -6.59 26.50
C GLN A 365 30.58 -5.46 26.49
N ASP A 366 30.36 -4.40 25.70
CA ASP A 366 31.21 -3.21 25.64
C ASP A 366 31.13 -2.40 26.95
N ARG A 367 32.25 -1.80 27.38
CA ARG A 367 32.37 -0.94 28.56
C ARG A 367 31.54 0.35 28.49
N ARG A 368 31.02 0.71 27.31
CA ARG A 368 30.06 1.81 27.13
C ARG A 368 28.69 1.56 27.77
N TRP A 369 28.41 0.32 28.22
CA TRP A 369 27.12 -0.07 28.79
C TRP A 369 27.26 -0.47 30.26
N ASN A 370 26.35 0.04 31.10
CA ASN A 370 26.09 -0.51 32.43
C ASN A 370 24.85 -1.41 32.35
N LEU A 371 25.09 -2.69 32.04
CA LEU A 371 24.04 -3.64 31.66
C LEU A 371 23.36 -4.31 32.88
N ARG A 372 22.03 -4.23 32.93
CA ARG A 372 21.18 -5.15 33.70
C ARG A 372 20.41 -6.06 32.75
N ARG A 373 20.77 -7.34 32.70
CA ARG A 373 19.99 -8.36 31.95
C ARG A 373 18.81 -8.81 32.79
N LEU A 374 17.61 -8.67 32.24
CA LEU A 374 16.38 -9.11 32.88
C LEU A 374 16.20 -10.62 32.66
N SER A 375 15.82 -11.33 33.72
CA SER A 375 15.83 -12.79 33.80
C SER A 375 14.49 -13.44 33.44
N SER A 376 13.40 -12.66 33.42
CA SER A 376 12.05 -13.15 33.07
C SER A 376 11.20 -12.09 32.39
N ALA A 377 10.16 -12.53 31.66
CA ALA A 377 9.17 -11.63 31.07
C ALA A 377 8.43 -10.79 32.12
N ALA A 378 8.23 -11.32 33.33
CA ALA A 378 7.62 -10.59 34.44
C ALA A 378 8.54 -9.46 34.93
N GLU A 379 9.85 -9.71 35.03
CA GLU A 379 10.84 -8.70 35.36
C GLU A 379 10.93 -7.64 34.26
N ALA A 380 10.89 -8.04 32.98
CA ALA A 380 10.81 -7.13 31.84
C ALA A 380 9.58 -6.21 31.90
N ARG A 381 8.40 -6.78 32.15
CA ARG A 381 7.16 -6.00 32.33
C ARG A 381 7.21 -5.11 33.57
N GLY A 382 7.94 -5.49 34.63
CA GLY A 382 8.16 -4.63 35.78
C GLY A 382 9.09 -3.45 35.45
N ALA A 383 10.23 -3.73 34.81
CA ALA A 383 11.25 -2.75 34.48
C ALA A 383 10.75 -1.66 33.52
N ILE A 384 9.82 -1.98 32.61
CA ILE A 384 9.23 -0.98 31.72
C ILE A 384 8.39 0.08 32.47
N CYS A 385 7.99 -0.19 33.72
CA CYS A 385 7.19 0.72 34.54
C CYS A 385 8.00 1.45 35.63
N ASP A 386 9.29 1.13 35.76
CA ASP A 386 10.24 1.66 36.76
C ASP A 386 11.58 2.02 36.08
N GLY A 387 11.46 2.57 34.86
CA GLY A 387 12.53 2.54 33.88
C GLY A 387 13.76 3.39 34.22
N ARG A 388 14.93 2.84 33.87
CA ARG A 388 16.24 3.53 33.90
C ARG A 388 16.40 4.46 32.68
N GLU A 389 17.65 4.74 32.31
CA GLU A 389 17.98 5.60 31.18
C GLU A 389 17.60 4.97 29.82
N LEU A 390 17.97 3.70 29.57
CA LEU A 390 17.58 2.95 28.37
C LEU A 390 16.99 1.58 28.74
N MET A 391 15.96 1.15 28.00
CA MET A 391 15.52 -0.24 28.00
C MET A 391 15.46 -0.76 26.56
N VAL A 392 16.03 -1.95 26.32
CA VAL A 392 15.94 -2.67 25.04
C VAL A 392 15.17 -3.96 25.23
N LEU A 393 14.09 -4.12 24.47
CA LEU A 393 13.19 -5.23 24.55
C LEU A 393 13.08 -5.88 23.17
N THR A 394 13.36 -7.18 23.10
CA THR A 394 13.07 -8.00 21.91
C THR A 394 11.95 -8.99 22.17
N GLY A 395 11.08 -9.18 21.18
CA GLY A 395 9.94 -10.09 21.24
C GLY A 395 9.24 -10.18 19.89
N HIS A 396 8.09 -10.83 19.84
CA HIS A 396 7.24 -10.87 18.63
C HIS A 396 6.01 -9.97 18.81
N GLY A 397 5.63 -9.24 17.77
CA GLY A 397 4.33 -8.58 17.73
C GLY A 397 3.29 -9.51 17.13
N ARG A 398 2.20 -9.77 17.85
CA ARG A 398 1.10 -10.60 17.35
C ARG A 398 -0.23 -9.84 17.38
N PRO A 399 -1.06 -9.92 16.32
CA PRO A 399 -2.40 -9.36 16.36
C PRO A 399 -3.36 -10.28 17.13
N ARG A 400 -4.29 -9.71 17.91
CA ARG A 400 -5.45 -10.46 18.48
C ARG A 400 -6.70 -9.60 18.42
N ALA A 401 -7.79 -10.21 17.95
CA ALA A 401 -9.03 -9.52 17.60
C ALA A 401 -9.65 -8.68 18.75
N GLU A 402 -9.50 -9.15 20.00
CA GLU A 402 -10.17 -8.58 21.18
C GLU A 402 -9.31 -7.57 21.97
N THR A 403 -8.01 -7.84 22.16
CA THR A 403 -7.11 -7.03 23.02
C THR A 403 -6.27 -6.01 22.23
N GLY A 404 -6.34 -6.02 20.90
CA GLY A 404 -5.54 -5.14 20.04
C GLY A 404 -4.10 -5.67 19.84
N HIS A 405 -3.11 -4.77 19.92
CA HIS A 405 -1.69 -5.09 19.76
C HIS A 405 -1.04 -5.46 21.09
N TYR A 406 -0.20 -6.48 21.09
CA TYR A 406 0.66 -6.83 22.22
C TYR A 406 2.03 -7.28 21.76
N LEU A 407 3.04 -7.04 22.60
CA LEU A 407 4.37 -7.58 22.43
C LEU A 407 4.48 -8.88 23.25
N GLU A 408 4.67 -10.00 22.57
CA GLU A 408 4.91 -11.30 23.19
C GLU A 408 6.36 -11.34 23.72
N LEU A 409 6.49 -11.29 25.04
CA LEU A 409 7.76 -11.28 25.74
C LEU A 409 8.29 -12.70 25.96
N ASP A 410 7.38 -13.65 26.21
CA ASP A 410 7.63 -15.09 26.35
C ASP A 410 6.30 -15.83 26.12
N LYS A 411 6.32 -17.16 26.15
CA LYS A 411 5.13 -18.00 26.08
C LYS A 411 4.12 -17.56 27.16
N ASP A 412 2.93 -17.18 26.71
CA ASP A 412 1.82 -16.70 27.55
C ASP A 412 2.15 -15.44 28.40
N ALA A 413 3.19 -14.69 28.02
CA ALA A 413 3.59 -13.45 28.67
C ALA A 413 3.61 -12.29 27.67
N TRP A 414 2.79 -11.28 27.93
CA TRP A 414 2.57 -10.17 27.00
C TRP A 414 2.79 -8.82 27.68
N LEU A 415 3.21 -7.85 26.86
CA LEU A 415 3.20 -6.43 27.19
C LEU A 415 2.11 -5.75 26.37
N LEU A 416 1.15 -5.16 27.08
CA LEU A 416 0.00 -4.47 26.53
C LEU A 416 0.19 -2.95 26.62
N PRO A 417 -0.41 -2.17 25.70
CA PRO A 417 -0.48 -0.71 25.85
C PRO A 417 -1.01 -0.30 27.24
N GLY A 418 -2.03 -1.01 27.76
CA GLY A 418 -2.61 -0.75 29.08
C GLY A 418 -1.63 -0.84 30.26
N ASP A 419 -0.55 -1.60 30.13
CA ASP A 419 0.44 -1.76 31.21
C ASP A 419 1.21 -0.46 31.50
N LEU A 420 1.25 0.47 30.52
CA LEU A 420 1.94 1.77 30.64
C LEU A 420 1.07 2.88 31.26
N LEU A 421 -0.24 2.64 31.44
CA LEU A 421 -1.16 3.66 31.95
C LEU A 421 -0.82 4.05 33.39
N GLY A 422 -0.53 5.33 33.61
CA GLY A 422 -0.20 5.88 34.93
C GLY A 422 1.16 5.44 35.49
N ARG A 423 2.04 4.89 34.65
CA ARG A 423 3.39 4.43 35.02
C ARG A 423 4.48 5.36 34.48
N ARG A 424 5.72 5.20 34.96
CA ARG A 424 6.89 5.94 34.50
C ARG A 424 7.80 5.05 33.65
N PRO A 425 7.74 5.16 32.31
CA PRO A 425 8.58 4.37 31.45
C PRO A 425 10.04 4.85 31.45
N PRO A 426 10.98 4.03 30.93
CA PRO A 426 12.37 4.43 30.70
C PRO A 426 12.47 5.71 29.88
N ARG A 427 13.53 6.51 30.09
CA ARG A 427 13.74 7.73 29.29
C ARG A 427 13.90 7.42 27.81
N ARG A 428 14.63 6.37 27.48
CA ARG A 428 14.76 5.81 26.13
C ARG A 428 14.25 4.38 26.10
N LEU A 429 13.41 4.06 25.12
CA LEU A 429 12.82 2.73 24.98
C LEU A 429 13.03 2.18 23.55
N ALA A 430 13.70 1.04 23.42
CA ALA A 430 13.86 0.34 22.14
C ALA A 430 13.01 -0.94 22.12
N LEU A 431 11.95 -0.94 21.32
CA LEU A 431 11.02 -2.04 21.08
C LEU A 431 11.42 -2.73 19.77
N ILE A 432 12.30 -3.72 19.86
CA ILE A 432 12.76 -4.55 18.75
C ILE A 432 11.82 -5.76 18.60
N ALA A 433 10.62 -5.48 18.13
CA ALA A 433 9.58 -6.47 17.88
C ALA A 433 8.73 -5.99 16.72
N CYS A 434 8.12 -6.90 15.95
CA CYS A 434 7.18 -6.53 14.88
C CYS A 434 6.06 -5.63 15.42
N TRP A 435 5.58 -4.69 14.61
CA TRP A 435 4.37 -3.90 14.90
C TRP A 435 4.43 -3.04 16.17
N GLY A 436 5.63 -2.79 16.72
CA GLY A 436 5.86 -2.04 17.98
C GLY A 436 5.14 -0.68 18.07
N SER A 437 4.84 -0.06 16.93
CA SER A 437 4.15 1.22 16.83
C SER A 437 2.93 1.25 15.90
N ALA A 438 2.56 0.16 15.21
CA ALA A 438 1.43 0.11 14.27
C ALA A 438 0.77 -1.28 14.25
N TYR A 439 -0.55 -1.38 14.02
CA TYR A 439 -1.30 -2.65 14.08
C TYR A 439 -1.87 -3.08 12.71
N PRO A 440 -1.71 -4.34 12.28
CA PRO A 440 -2.28 -4.86 11.03
C PRO A 440 -3.77 -5.22 11.15
N GLY A 441 -4.58 -4.91 10.13
CA GLY A 441 -5.96 -5.43 10.00
C GLY A 441 -7.09 -4.59 10.64
N ARG A 442 -6.84 -3.34 11.02
CA ARG A 442 -7.90 -2.36 11.36
C ARG A 442 -7.73 -1.08 10.53
N ALA A 443 -8.83 -0.34 10.35
CA ALA A 443 -8.78 0.98 9.73
C ALA A 443 -7.74 1.85 10.47
N PRO A 444 -6.88 2.56 9.74
CA PRO A 444 -5.72 3.24 10.31
C PRO A 444 -6.16 4.43 11.18
N SER A 445 -6.20 4.22 12.49
CA SER A 445 -6.30 5.29 13.47
C SER A 445 -5.00 5.42 14.24
N ASP A 446 -4.72 6.64 14.69
CA ASP A 446 -3.61 7.02 15.58
C ASP A 446 -3.34 5.88 16.58
N PRO A 447 -2.18 5.20 16.50
CA PRO A 447 -2.00 3.94 17.21
C PRO A 447 -1.76 4.24 18.68
N ILE A 448 -2.78 4.07 19.53
CA ILE A 448 -2.55 3.79 20.95
C ILE A 448 -1.74 2.48 20.98
N SER A 449 -0.44 2.64 21.12
CA SER A 449 0.57 1.58 21.07
C SER A 449 1.46 1.70 22.29
N VAL A 450 2.30 0.69 22.52
CA VAL A 450 3.31 0.73 23.57
C VAL A 450 4.22 1.95 23.38
N ALA A 451 4.58 2.28 22.14
CA ALA A 451 5.42 3.44 21.83
C ALA A 451 4.75 4.78 22.16
N THR A 452 3.49 4.97 21.75
CA THR A 452 2.80 6.26 21.99
C THR A 452 2.46 6.47 23.46
N LEU A 453 2.09 5.40 24.19
CA LEU A 453 1.86 5.48 25.63
C LEU A 453 3.16 5.65 26.42
N ALA A 454 4.28 5.07 25.97
CA ALA A 454 5.58 5.33 26.58
C ALA A 454 5.97 6.82 26.44
N LEU A 455 5.81 7.39 25.24
CA LEU A 455 6.01 8.82 25.02
C LEU A 455 5.10 9.65 25.92
N ALA A 456 3.80 9.35 26.01
CA ALA A 456 2.87 10.07 26.88
C ALA A 456 3.23 9.93 28.37
N GLY A 457 3.67 8.74 28.79
CA GLY A 457 4.01 8.39 30.17
C GLY A 457 5.34 8.97 30.67
N GLY A 458 6.25 9.36 29.77
CA GLY A 458 7.47 10.06 30.17
C GLY A 458 8.72 9.80 29.32
N SER A 459 8.71 8.81 28.41
CA SER A 459 9.86 8.54 27.55
C SER A 459 10.15 9.74 26.65
N ASP A 460 11.44 10.07 26.52
CA ASP A 460 11.95 11.13 25.67
C ASP A 460 12.08 10.68 24.21
N GLU A 461 12.51 9.43 24.00
CA GLU A 461 12.69 8.82 22.68
C GLU A 461 12.26 7.36 22.71
N VAL A 462 11.57 6.92 21.65
CA VAL A 462 11.21 5.52 21.45
C VAL A 462 11.70 5.04 20.10
N LEU A 463 12.36 3.89 20.04
CA LEU A 463 12.70 3.19 18.81
C LEU A 463 11.73 2.01 18.70
N ALA A 464 10.93 1.93 17.64
CA ALA A 464 9.95 0.86 17.46
C ALA A 464 9.76 0.52 15.98
N THR A 465 8.95 -0.50 15.68
CA THR A 465 8.70 -0.91 14.29
C THR A 465 7.28 -0.59 13.83
N VAL A 466 7.14 -0.08 12.60
CA VAL A 466 5.83 0.17 11.96
C VAL A 466 5.32 -1.01 11.13
N GLY A 467 6.06 -2.13 11.14
CA GLY A 467 5.85 -3.28 10.28
C GLY A 467 6.52 -4.54 10.81
N GLU A 468 6.56 -5.57 9.97
CA GLU A 468 7.30 -6.79 10.25
C GLU A 468 8.80 -6.51 10.25
N LEU A 469 9.50 -6.94 11.30
CA LEU A 469 10.96 -6.93 11.38
C LEU A 469 11.45 -8.37 11.32
N GLY A 470 12.35 -8.66 10.39
CA GLY A 470 12.85 -10.02 10.20
C GLY A 470 13.60 -10.56 11.43
N ASP A 471 13.36 -11.82 11.79
CA ASP A 471 14.22 -12.58 12.71
C ASP A 471 15.33 -13.26 11.89
N SER A 472 16.33 -12.46 11.49
CA SER A 472 17.33 -12.85 10.50
C SER A 472 18.67 -12.16 10.78
N VAL A 473 19.76 -12.74 10.28
CA VAL A 473 21.12 -12.18 10.43
C VAL A 473 21.22 -10.74 9.91
N SER A 474 20.61 -10.45 8.76
CA SER A 474 20.61 -9.10 8.16
C SER A 474 19.90 -8.09 9.05
N ALA A 475 18.75 -8.46 9.61
CA ALA A 475 18.00 -7.59 10.50
C ALA A 475 18.71 -7.35 11.82
N THR A 476 19.29 -8.41 12.40
CA THR A 476 20.11 -8.31 13.60
C THR A 476 21.30 -7.38 13.40
N ARG A 477 22.00 -7.51 12.26
CA ARG A 477 23.11 -6.60 11.95
C ARG A 477 22.65 -5.13 11.92
N TYR A 478 21.52 -4.84 11.30
CA TYR A 478 20.99 -3.48 11.27
C TYR A 478 20.58 -2.99 12.67
N VAL A 479 19.85 -3.80 13.44
CA VAL A 479 19.45 -3.49 14.83
C VAL A 479 20.67 -3.21 15.70
N GLU A 480 21.69 -4.07 15.68
CA GLU A 480 22.91 -3.88 16.47
C GLU A 480 23.67 -2.63 16.04
N MET A 481 23.70 -2.28 14.74
CA MET A 481 24.28 -1.01 14.26
C MET A 481 23.55 0.23 14.80
N VAL A 482 22.22 0.17 14.97
CA VAL A 482 21.45 1.26 15.58
C VAL A 482 21.74 1.32 17.08
N LEU A 483 21.69 0.19 17.79
CA LEU A 483 21.88 0.15 19.23
C LEU A 483 23.31 0.57 19.64
N ASP A 484 24.32 0.16 18.87
CA ASP A 484 25.73 0.50 19.11
C ASP A 484 26.03 2.00 19.04
N ALA A 485 25.19 2.74 18.32
CA ALA A 485 25.27 4.19 18.17
C ALA A 485 24.59 4.98 19.29
N LEU A 486 23.69 4.36 20.07
CA LEU A 486 22.87 5.06 21.10
C LEU A 486 23.65 5.66 22.28
N PRO A 487 24.84 5.19 22.69
CA PRO A 487 25.60 5.87 23.75
C PRO A 487 25.97 7.32 23.40
N GLU A 488 26.19 7.60 22.11
CA GLU A 488 26.70 8.89 21.63
C GLU A 488 25.67 9.71 20.84
N HIS A 489 24.50 9.12 20.54
CA HIS A 489 23.53 9.68 19.61
C HIS A 489 22.09 9.55 20.10
N THR A 490 21.25 10.50 19.67
CA THR A 490 19.79 10.35 19.72
C THR A 490 19.36 9.16 18.86
N MET A 491 18.18 8.60 19.10
CA MET A 491 17.65 7.49 18.29
C MET A 491 17.52 7.88 16.82
N ALA A 492 17.16 9.13 16.53
CA ALA A 492 17.10 9.66 15.16
C ALA A 492 18.48 9.68 14.47
N ALA A 493 19.51 10.14 15.18
CA ALA A 493 20.87 10.19 14.67
C ALA A 493 21.47 8.78 14.53
N ALA A 494 21.20 7.88 15.48
CA ALA A 494 21.62 6.48 15.43
C ALA A 494 21.01 5.75 14.23
N VAL A 495 19.70 5.90 13.98
CA VAL A 495 19.02 5.31 12.82
C VAL A 495 19.57 5.87 11.50
N HIS A 496 19.79 7.20 11.42
CA HIS A 496 20.39 7.81 10.24
C HIS A 496 21.81 7.27 9.96
N GLN A 497 22.67 7.23 10.98
CA GLN A 497 24.04 6.74 10.87
C GLN A 497 24.09 5.26 10.49
N ALA A 498 23.27 4.43 11.15
CA ALA A 498 23.16 3.01 10.84
C ALA A 498 22.66 2.78 9.41
N THR A 499 21.64 3.52 8.97
CA THR A 499 21.09 3.43 7.60
C THR A 499 22.13 3.76 6.55
N ARG A 500 22.86 4.88 6.71
CA ARG A 500 23.96 5.25 5.81
C ARG A 500 25.05 4.19 5.74
N ARG A 501 25.50 3.69 6.90
CA ARG A 501 26.53 2.64 6.97
C ARG A 501 26.04 1.31 6.38
N PHE A 502 24.78 0.96 6.61
CA PHE A 502 24.19 -0.27 6.13
C PHE A 502 24.04 -0.25 4.61
N LEU A 503 23.46 0.82 4.05
CA LEU A 503 23.19 0.97 2.61
C LEU A 503 24.41 1.43 1.79
N ALA A 504 25.53 1.77 2.43
CA ALA A 504 26.81 1.95 1.73
C ALA A 504 27.28 0.66 1.03
N ARG A 505 26.80 -0.50 1.48
CA ARG A 505 27.05 -1.79 0.82
C ARG A 505 25.99 -2.04 -0.25
N ARG A 506 26.45 -2.30 -1.47
CA ARG A 506 25.56 -2.49 -2.64
C ARG A 506 24.61 -3.67 -2.44
N GLU A 507 25.09 -4.76 -1.83
CA GLU A 507 24.28 -5.95 -1.54
C GLU A 507 23.13 -5.70 -0.56
N HIS A 508 23.25 -4.70 0.33
CA HIS A 508 22.19 -4.38 1.28
C HIS A 508 21.05 -3.57 0.65
N ARG A 509 21.29 -2.89 -0.49
CA ARG A 509 20.24 -2.14 -1.20
C ARG A 509 19.21 -3.04 -1.87
N SER A 510 19.58 -4.29 -2.15
CA SER A 510 18.67 -5.32 -2.68
C SER A 510 18.01 -6.17 -1.60
N LEU A 511 18.33 -5.96 -0.32
CA LEU A 511 17.69 -6.72 0.75
C LEU A 511 16.22 -6.31 0.90
N PRO A 512 15.32 -7.27 1.20
CA PRO A 512 13.96 -6.97 1.58
C PRO A 512 13.90 -5.92 2.69
N MET A 513 13.01 -4.94 2.54
CA MET A 513 12.92 -3.80 3.45
C MET A 513 12.65 -4.23 4.90
N HIS A 514 11.92 -5.33 5.13
CA HIS A 514 11.60 -5.84 6.46
C HIS A 514 12.84 -6.20 7.30
N HIS A 515 14.04 -6.23 6.72
CA HIS A 515 15.28 -6.37 7.48
C HIS A 515 15.73 -5.09 8.17
N TRP A 516 15.30 -3.90 7.75
CA TRP A 516 15.88 -2.66 8.26
C TRP A 516 14.88 -1.49 8.34
N ALA A 517 14.13 -1.25 7.27
CA ALA A 517 13.29 -0.05 7.11
C ALA A 517 12.13 0.11 8.12
N PRO A 518 11.52 -0.96 8.67
CA PRO A 518 10.45 -0.84 9.66
C PRO A 518 10.88 -0.20 10.97
N LEU A 519 12.16 -0.32 11.35
CA LEU A 519 12.69 0.19 12.61
C LEU A 519 12.87 1.71 12.51
N ILE A 520 12.06 2.44 13.26
CA ILE A 520 11.99 3.90 13.18
C ILE A 520 12.09 4.57 14.56
N PRO A 521 12.65 5.79 14.62
CA PRO A 521 12.59 6.63 15.81
C PRO A 521 11.20 7.32 15.88
N ILE A 522 10.60 7.29 17.07
CA ILE A 522 9.29 7.84 17.38
C ILE A 522 9.44 8.82 18.55
N GLY A 523 8.88 10.01 18.39
CA GLY A 523 8.97 11.07 19.39
C GLY A 523 9.13 12.44 18.76
N THR A 524 10.13 13.20 19.21
CA THR A 524 10.45 14.53 18.67
C THR A 524 11.94 14.72 18.49
N HIS A 525 12.34 15.75 17.74
CA HIS A 525 13.73 16.19 17.71
C HIS A 525 14.08 16.94 19.00
N ARG A 526 15.14 16.47 19.66
CA ARG A 526 15.83 17.25 20.70
C ARG A 526 17.23 17.57 20.22
N PRO A 527 17.67 18.84 20.28
CA PRO A 527 19.06 19.15 19.98
C PRO A 527 19.97 18.42 20.99
N PRO A 528 21.10 17.84 20.55
CA PRO A 528 22.12 17.37 21.48
C PRO A 528 22.61 18.56 22.31
N GLY A 529 22.87 18.34 23.60
CA GLY A 529 23.25 19.41 24.53
C GLY A 529 24.48 20.17 24.06
N GLY A 530 24.31 21.44 23.71
CA GLY A 530 25.38 22.43 23.68
C GLY A 530 25.23 23.33 24.90
N GLN A 531 26.34 23.66 25.55
CA GLN A 531 26.42 24.58 26.69
C GLN A 531 25.61 25.86 26.39
N GLN A 532 24.67 26.20 27.27
CA GLN A 532 24.25 27.59 27.42
C GLN A 532 25.31 28.33 28.24
#